data_AF-A0A2N6TZB6-F1
#
_entry.id   AF-A0A2N6TZB6-F1
#
_cell.length_a   1.000
_cell.length_b   1.000
_cell.length_c   1.000
_cell.angle_alpha   90.00
_cell.angle_beta   90.00
_cell.angle_gamma   90.00
#
_symmetry.space_group_name_H-M   'P 1'
#
loop_
_entity.id
_entity.type
_entity.pdbx_description
1 polymer ?
#
loop_
_entity_poly.entity_id
_entity_poly.type
_entity_poly.pdbx_seq_one_letter_code
_entity_poly.pdbx_strand_id
1 'polypeptide(L)'
;MNGKDHENPPQVSALEVDENAQHETEAHAEEVLREHDTSSRFRTRLGVWAWVVGGLSIALTLFHLYTGLTGSRIPLVQGAIHLGGATSLIFLLYPAGRRVGRPRGKIGVPWWDVLLALLGLGANLYIVVRYSYLTSNLVQIMGYDTIDYVVATLGIVLTLEATRRCVGLPIVLIALGAIAYSIFGAGLSWSNYVVSTFFTGRSGIFGTPIQVSSTFIFLFLLFAVVLIRTNIGALFNDLAFRLTGRFTGGPAKAAVAASGLQGMISGSSVANTVASGSFTIPLMKRSGFKPHFAGATEATASTGGQLMPPIMGAAAFIMAEYTGIPYSQIIIIAIIPAALYFLGVFLSVHFEAKHMRIAGIPQDKLPGWKSILTRLDLLAPLVIIVTMMLSG
;
A
#
# COMPACT_ATOMS: atom_id res chain seq x y z
N MET A 1 30.58 34.89 46.65
CA MET A 1 29.94 35.02 45.33
C MET A 1 30.92 34.55 44.27
N ASN A 2 30.76 33.33 43.76
CA ASN A 2 30.93 32.99 42.34
C ASN A 2 30.55 31.52 42.16
N GLY A 3 29.26 31.28 41.99
CA GLY A 3 28.80 30.13 41.22
C GLY A 3 28.79 30.54 39.76
N LYS A 4 29.25 29.66 38.88
CA LYS A 4 28.88 29.61 37.46
C LYS A 4 29.29 28.26 36.89
N ASP A 5 28.30 27.38 36.93
CA ASP A 5 27.82 26.61 35.78
C ASP A 5 28.85 25.73 35.07
N HIS A 6 29.04 24.54 35.64
CA HIS A 6 29.34 23.37 34.84
C HIS A 6 28.12 23.09 33.95
N GLU A 7 28.17 23.54 32.69
CA GLU A 7 27.30 23.01 31.64
C GLU A 7 27.53 21.50 31.55
N ASN A 8 26.57 20.73 32.04
CA ASN A 8 26.48 19.31 31.72
C ASN A 8 26.39 19.18 30.20
N PRO A 9 27.16 18.29 29.56
CA PRO A 9 26.94 17.96 28.15
C PRO A 9 25.49 17.50 27.95
N PRO A 10 24.90 17.67 26.75
CA PRO A 10 23.54 17.23 26.49
C PRO A 10 23.43 15.75 26.84
N GLN A 11 22.53 15.43 27.77
CA GLN A 11 22.29 14.06 28.20
C GLN A 11 21.81 13.25 27.00
N VAL A 12 22.70 12.44 26.46
CA VAL A 12 22.44 11.38 25.48
C VAL A 12 21.23 10.58 25.95
N SER A 13 20.15 10.66 25.17
CA SER A 13 18.86 10.04 25.52
C SER A 13 19.02 8.53 25.55
N ALA A 14 18.44 7.83 26.53
CA ALA A 14 18.42 6.37 26.56
C ALA A 14 17.61 5.73 25.40
N LEU A 15 17.10 6.56 24.48
CA LEU A 15 16.45 6.22 23.22
C LEU A 15 17.38 6.35 22.01
N GLU A 16 18.64 6.78 22.18
CA GLU A 16 19.63 6.81 21.08
C GLU A 16 19.96 5.37 20.66
N VAL A 17 19.33 4.97 19.56
CA VAL A 17 19.65 3.76 18.81
C VAL A 17 20.80 4.12 17.87
N ASP A 18 21.78 3.23 17.77
CA ASP A 18 22.85 3.34 16.80
C ASP A 18 22.24 3.38 15.39
N GLU A 19 22.26 4.55 14.76
CA GLU A 19 21.66 4.80 13.45
C GLU A 19 22.22 3.84 12.39
N ASN A 20 23.49 3.43 12.51
CA ASN A 20 24.11 2.48 11.58
C ASN A 20 23.52 1.08 11.74
N ALA A 21 23.36 0.61 12.98
CA ALA A 21 22.75 -0.69 13.25
C ALA A 21 21.28 -0.74 12.80
N GLN A 22 20.58 0.39 12.88
CA GLN A 22 19.21 0.51 12.39
C GLN A 22 19.15 0.44 10.86
N HIS A 23 20.01 1.19 10.16
CA HIS A 23 20.10 1.13 8.70
C HIS A 23 20.44 -0.27 8.17
N GLU A 24 21.35 -0.98 8.83
CA GLU A 24 21.66 -2.37 8.48
C GLU A 24 20.46 -3.31 8.68
N THR A 25 19.72 -3.13 9.78
CA THR A 25 18.52 -3.93 10.07
C THR A 25 17.40 -3.67 9.06
N GLU A 26 17.18 -2.42 8.69
CA GLU A 26 16.19 -2.02 7.67
C GLU A 26 16.58 -2.57 6.28
N ALA A 27 17.85 -2.45 5.89
CA ALA A 27 18.34 -3.00 4.63
C ALA A 27 18.21 -4.53 4.56
N HIS A 28 18.53 -5.22 5.65
CA HIS A 28 18.35 -6.67 5.75
C HIS A 28 16.87 -7.06 5.68
N ALA A 29 16.00 -6.31 6.39
CA ALA A 29 14.56 -6.53 6.33
C ALA A 29 14.03 -6.34 4.90
N GLU A 30 14.42 -5.27 4.20
CA GLU A 30 14.07 -5.05 2.80
C GLU A 30 14.54 -6.20 1.88
N GLU A 31 15.72 -6.75 2.10
CA GLU A 31 16.22 -7.90 1.32
C GLU A 31 15.35 -9.15 1.55
N VAL A 32 15.03 -9.45 2.80
CA VAL A 32 14.12 -10.56 3.16
C VAL A 32 12.74 -10.35 2.54
N LEU A 33 12.23 -9.11 2.53
CA LEU A 33 10.97 -8.77 1.86
C LEU A 33 11.01 -9.08 0.36
N ARG A 34 12.09 -8.73 -0.33
CA ARG A 34 12.22 -9.00 -1.77
C ARG A 34 12.31 -10.50 -2.06
N GLU A 35 12.86 -11.28 -1.12
CA GLU A 35 12.90 -12.72 -1.24
C GLU A 35 11.51 -13.36 -1.05
N HIS A 36 10.69 -12.87 -0.12
CA HIS A 36 9.45 -13.54 0.29
C HIS A 36 8.17 -12.93 -0.29
N ASP A 37 8.17 -11.63 -0.57
CA ASP A 37 7.02 -10.90 -1.09
C ASP A 37 7.22 -10.52 -2.56
N THR A 38 6.31 -11.01 -3.41
CA THR A 38 6.32 -10.73 -4.86
C THR A 38 6.11 -9.24 -5.15
N SER A 39 5.33 -8.53 -4.32
CA SER A 39 5.03 -7.10 -4.53
C SER A 39 6.25 -6.19 -4.31
N SER A 40 7.22 -6.69 -3.54
CA SER A 40 8.49 -6.03 -3.24
C SER A 40 9.56 -6.24 -4.33
N ARG A 41 9.32 -7.10 -5.32
CA ARG A 41 10.30 -7.47 -6.37
C ARG A 41 10.33 -6.51 -7.57
N PHE A 42 10.47 -5.21 -7.34
CA PHE A 42 10.59 -4.22 -8.42
C PHE A 42 12.04 -3.84 -8.74
N ARG A 43 12.26 -3.33 -9.96
CA ARG A 43 13.56 -2.85 -10.45
C ARG A 43 13.95 -1.55 -9.78
N THR A 44 15.14 -1.52 -9.19
CA THR A 44 15.72 -0.31 -8.57
C THR A 44 16.75 0.40 -9.45
N ARG A 45 17.36 -0.29 -10.43
CA ARG A 45 18.41 0.26 -11.30
C ARG A 45 17.91 0.45 -12.75
N LEU A 46 17.18 1.53 -12.99
CA LEU A 46 16.53 1.81 -14.29
C LEU A 46 17.43 2.55 -15.29
N GLY A 47 18.44 3.30 -14.85
CA GLY A 47 19.26 4.14 -15.74
C GLY A 47 18.40 5.17 -16.48
N VAL A 48 18.58 5.30 -17.79
CA VAL A 48 17.79 6.23 -18.64
C VAL A 48 16.28 5.94 -18.59
N TRP A 49 15.88 4.68 -18.36
CA TRP A 49 14.47 4.31 -18.22
C TRP A 49 13.79 4.93 -17.00
N ALA A 50 14.55 5.47 -16.04
CA ALA A 50 14.00 6.23 -14.92
C ALA A 50 13.20 7.45 -15.40
N TRP A 51 13.63 8.10 -16.50
CA TRP A 51 12.89 9.23 -17.08
C TRP A 51 11.57 8.81 -17.72
N VAL A 52 11.56 7.66 -18.41
CA VAL A 52 10.34 7.13 -19.03
C VAL A 52 9.34 6.69 -17.96
N VAL A 53 9.80 5.92 -16.97
CA VAL A 53 8.98 5.50 -15.84
C VAL A 53 8.50 6.71 -15.03
N GLY A 54 9.39 7.67 -14.75
CA GLY A 54 9.05 8.91 -14.06
C GLY A 54 8.01 9.72 -14.80
N GLY A 55 8.16 9.90 -16.13
CA GLY A 55 7.20 10.59 -16.97
C GLY A 55 5.82 9.92 -16.99
N LEU A 56 5.77 8.59 -17.12
CA LEU A 56 4.52 7.82 -17.05
C LEU A 56 3.85 7.93 -15.68
N SER A 57 4.63 7.82 -14.60
CA SER A 57 4.12 7.98 -13.23
C SER A 57 3.56 9.39 -13.02
N ILE A 58 4.28 10.43 -13.44
CA ILE A 58 3.81 11.83 -13.36
C ILE A 58 2.53 12.01 -14.17
N ALA A 59 2.47 11.52 -15.40
CA ALA A 59 1.28 11.63 -16.24
C ALA A 59 0.07 10.95 -15.60
N LEU A 60 0.25 9.74 -15.07
CA LEU A 60 -0.81 9.01 -14.37
C LEU A 60 -1.24 9.75 -13.10
N THR A 61 -0.29 10.25 -12.31
CA THR A 61 -0.58 11.05 -11.11
C THR A 61 -1.35 12.33 -11.44
N LEU A 62 -0.94 13.06 -12.49
CA LEU A 62 -1.64 14.27 -12.92
C LEU A 62 -3.07 13.97 -13.40
N PHE A 63 -3.28 12.85 -14.10
CA PHE A 63 -4.61 12.42 -14.51
C PHE A 63 -5.52 12.13 -13.30
N HIS A 64 -5.01 11.42 -12.29
CA HIS A 64 -5.77 11.13 -11.07
C HIS A 64 -6.01 12.37 -10.21
N LEU A 65 -5.04 13.28 -10.10
CA LEU A 65 -5.24 14.55 -9.41
C LEU A 65 -6.28 15.42 -10.13
N TYR A 66 -6.20 15.52 -11.45
CA TYR A 66 -7.17 16.25 -12.25
C TYR A 66 -8.58 15.67 -12.09
N THR A 67 -8.75 14.36 -12.26
CA THR A 67 -10.06 13.71 -12.12
C THR A 67 -10.57 13.71 -10.67
N GLY A 68 -9.68 13.71 -9.68
CA GLY A 68 -10.04 13.93 -8.28
C GLY A 68 -10.59 15.33 -8.01
N LEU A 69 -10.07 16.36 -8.68
CA LEU A 69 -10.50 17.75 -8.51
C LEU A 69 -11.73 18.13 -9.34
N THR A 70 -11.85 17.61 -10.57
CA THR A 70 -12.94 17.98 -11.51
C THR A 70 -14.06 16.97 -11.58
N GLY A 71 -13.96 15.86 -10.84
CA GLY A 71 -14.84 14.71 -10.95
C GLY A 71 -14.32 13.63 -11.90
N SER A 72 -14.63 12.37 -11.55
CA SER A 72 -14.25 11.18 -12.32
C SER A 72 -14.83 11.22 -13.72
N ARG A 73 -14.08 10.67 -14.69
CA ARG A 73 -14.60 10.35 -16.02
C ARG A 73 -15.57 9.17 -15.94
N ILE A 74 -16.23 8.90 -17.07
CA ILE A 74 -17.06 7.72 -17.25
C ILE A 74 -16.24 6.47 -16.89
N PRO A 75 -16.79 5.51 -16.12
CA PRO A 75 -16.05 4.39 -15.56
C PRO A 75 -15.11 3.68 -16.54
N LEU A 76 -15.62 3.31 -17.71
CA LEU A 76 -14.85 2.61 -18.72
C LEU A 76 -13.61 3.40 -19.19
N VAL A 77 -13.71 4.73 -19.33
CA VAL A 77 -12.60 5.60 -19.74
C VAL A 77 -11.63 5.85 -18.59
N GLN A 78 -12.16 6.15 -17.39
CA GLN A 78 -11.37 6.33 -16.17
C GLN A 78 -10.51 5.08 -15.90
N GLY A 79 -11.17 3.92 -15.92
CA GLY A 79 -10.56 2.62 -15.69
C GLY A 79 -9.56 2.24 -16.78
N ALA A 80 -9.86 2.49 -18.06
CA ALA A 80 -8.92 2.24 -19.16
C ALA A 80 -7.62 3.04 -19.03
N ILE A 81 -7.71 4.34 -18.74
CA ILE A 81 -6.50 5.17 -18.54
C ILE A 81 -5.72 4.69 -17.31
N HIS A 82 -6.42 4.40 -16.20
CA HIS A 82 -5.80 3.90 -14.98
C HIS A 82 -5.09 2.55 -15.19
N LEU A 83 -5.79 1.56 -15.75
CA LEU A 83 -5.24 0.22 -15.98
C LEU A 83 -4.17 0.22 -17.07
N GLY A 84 -4.32 1.03 -18.13
CA GLY A 84 -3.30 1.20 -19.16
C GLY A 84 -2.00 1.78 -18.61
N GLY A 85 -2.09 2.83 -17.80
CA GLY A 85 -0.94 3.39 -17.10
C GLY A 85 -0.31 2.41 -16.10
N ALA A 86 -1.15 1.75 -15.29
CA ALA A 86 -0.69 0.76 -14.32
C ALA A 86 0.01 -0.43 -14.98
N THR A 87 -0.59 -1.07 -16.00
CA THR A 87 0.02 -2.21 -16.72
C THR A 87 1.33 -1.81 -17.40
N SER A 88 1.42 -0.59 -17.95
CA SER A 88 2.67 -0.05 -18.49
C SER A 88 3.76 0.03 -17.44
N LEU A 89 3.46 0.66 -16.29
CA LEU A 89 4.40 0.76 -15.18
C LEU A 89 4.77 -0.62 -14.62
N ILE A 90 3.81 -1.53 -14.52
CA ILE A 90 4.04 -2.90 -14.06
C ILE A 90 5.05 -3.61 -14.93
N PHE A 91 4.90 -3.61 -16.26
CA PHE A 91 5.86 -4.31 -17.13
C PHE A 91 7.26 -3.67 -17.09
N LEU A 92 7.34 -2.34 -17.00
CA LEU A 92 8.62 -1.63 -16.88
C LEU A 92 9.29 -1.86 -15.52
N LEU A 93 8.54 -1.95 -14.42
CA LEU A 93 9.07 -2.04 -13.05
C LEU A 93 9.22 -3.47 -12.53
N TYR A 94 8.30 -4.38 -12.88
CA TYR A 94 8.25 -5.75 -12.36
C TYR A 94 8.76 -6.76 -13.40
N PRO A 95 9.87 -7.48 -13.11
CA PRO A 95 10.40 -8.49 -14.00
C PRO A 95 9.52 -9.75 -14.04
N ALA A 96 9.55 -10.47 -15.17
CA ALA A 96 8.76 -11.69 -15.36
C ALA A 96 9.17 -12.86 -14.45
N GLY A 97 10.41 -12.87 -13.93
CA GLY A 97 10.99 -13.96 -13.15
C GLY A 97 11.35 -13.54 -11.72
N ARG A 98 11.54 -14.53 -10.84
CA ARG A 98 11.82 -14.31 -9.40
C ARG A 98 13.14 -13.59 -9.10
N ARG A 99 14.09 -13.57 -10.04
CA ARG A 99 15.39 -12.90 -9.86
C ARG A 99 15.27 -11.43 -10.26
N VAL A 100 15.21 -10.56 -9.27
CA VAL A 100 15.40 -9.11 -9.45
C VAL A 100 16.89 -8.87 -9.67
N GLY A 101 17.28 -8.78 -10.94
CA GLY A 101 18.68 -8.68 -11.35
C GLY A 101 19.15 -9.96 -12.03
N ARG A 102 19.50 -9.85 -13.32
CA ARG A 102 20.35 -10.87 -13.94
C ARG A 102 21.69 -10.91 -13.18
N PRO A 103 22.40 -12.05 -13.16
CA PRO A 103 23.74 -12.18 -12.55
C PRO A 103 24.84 -11.27 -13.16
N ARG A 104 24.50 -10.30 -14.00
CA ARG A 104 25.39 -9.65 -14.98
C ARG A 104 25.21 -8.14 -15.11
N GLY A 105 24.75 -7.44 -14.08
CA GLY A 105 24.86 -5.97 -14.01
C GLY A 105 24.20 -5.18 -15.15
N LYS A 106 23.25 -5.74 -15.90
CA LYS A 106 22.58 -5.01 -16.99
C LYS A 106 21.59 -4.00 -16.40
N ILE A 107 21.92 -2.72 -16.60
CA ILE A 107 21.08 -1.56 -16.28
C ILE A 107 19.91 -1.50 -17.30
N GLY A 108 18.70 -1.20 -16.83
CA GLY A 108 17.56 -0.87 -17.70
C GLY A 108 16.50 -1.95 -17.89
N VAL A 109 15.55 -1.67 -18.79
CA VAL A 109 14.37 -2.49 -19.05
C VAL A 109 14.56 -3.35 -20.30
N PRO A 110 14.26 -4.66 -20.28
CA PRO A 110 14.33 -5.50 -21.47
C PRO A 110 13.31 -5.10 -22.54
N TRP A 111 13.66 -5.27 -23.82
CA TRP A 111 12.80 -4.88 -24.94
C TRP A 111 11.43 -5.57 -24.93
N TRP A 112 11.33 -6.82 -24.46
CA TRP A 112 10.05 -7.53 -24.37
C TRP A 112 9.13 -6.93 -23.31
N ASP A 113 9.68 -6.38 -22.23
CA ASP A 113 8.90 -5.69 -21.20
C ASP A 113 8.43 -4.32 -21.70
N VAL A 114 9.23 -3.66 -22.54
CA VAL A 114 8.81 -2.45 -23.25
C VAL A 114 7.68 -2.77 -24.22
N LEU A 115 7.78 -3.86 -24.99
CA LEU A 115 6.71 -4.30 -25.89
C LEU A 115 5.41 -4.59 -25.13
N LEU A 116 5.49 -5.33 -24.01
CA LEU A 116 4.31 -5.61 -23.17
C LEU A 116 3.72 -4.33 -22.58
N ALA A 117 4.55 -3.37 -22.16
CA ALA A 117 4.09 -2.07 -21.71
C ALA A 117 3.32 -1.32 -22.79
N LEU A 118 3.86 -1.27 -24.03
CA LEU A 118 3.20 -0.61 -25.16
C LEU A 118 1.91 -1.31 -25.57
N LEU A 119 1.89 -2.65 -25.58
CA LEU A 119 0.68 -3.43 -25.89
C LEU A 119 -0.39 -3.26 -24.80
N GLY A 120 0.01 -3.23 -23.53
CA GLY A 120 -0.89 -3.00 -22.40
C GLY A 120 -1.50 -1.61 -22.44
N LEU A 121 -0.68 -0.59 -22.68
CA LEU A 121 -1.13 0.78 -22.88
C LEU A 121 -2.07 0.87 -24.09
N GLY A 122 -1.67 0.31 -25.23
CA GLY A 122 -2.40 0.37 -26.48
C GLY A 122 -3.77 -0.31 -26.40
N ALA A 123 -3.86 -1.50 -25.80
CA ALA A 123 -5.12 -2.21 -25.63
C ALA A 123 -6.13 -1.42 -24.78
N ASN A 124 -5.65 -0.73 -23.74
CA ASN A 124 -6.48 0.12 -22.90
C ASN A 124 -6.84 1.45 -23.59
N LEU A 125 -5.88 2.12 -24.24
CA LEU A 125 -6.15 3.36 -24.97
C LEU A 125 -7.07 3.15 -26.18
N TYR A 126 -7.11 1.95 -26.75
CA TYR A 126 -8.09 1.58 -27.78
C TYR A 126 -9.52 1.83 -27.29
N ILE A 127 -9.82 1.51 -26.03
CA ILE A 127 -11.13 1.76 -25.41
C ILE A 127 -11.44 3.26 -25.38
N VAL A 128 -10.45 4.07 -25.02
CA VAL A 128 -10.60 5.54 -24.93
C VAL A 128 -10.88 6.14 -26.31
N VAL A 129 -10.09 5.74 -27.32
CA VAL A 129 -10.19 6.27 -28.69
C VAL A 129 -11.47 5.79 -29.39
N ARG A 130 -11.84 4.52 -29.22
CA ARG A 130 -13.03 3.92 -29.86
C ARG A 130 -14.26 3.90 -28.96
N TYR A 131 -14.27 4.67 -27.86
CA TYR A 131 -15.33 4.65 -26.86
C TYR A 131 -16.73 4.73 -27.47
N SER A 132 -16.99 5.78 -28.27
CA SER A 132 -18.31 6.01 -28.89
C SER A 132 -18.77 4.86 -29.77
N TYR A 133 -17.85 4.17 -30.45
CA TYR A 133 -18.14 3.00 -31.26
C TYR A 133 -18.41 1.76 -30.40
N LEU A 134 -17.52 1.47 -29.43
CA LEU A 134 -17.61 0.28 -28.56
C LEU A 134 -18.87 0.28 -27.69
N THR A 135 -19.39 1.46 -27.33
CA THR A 135 -20.62 1.60 -26.56
C THR A 135 -21.85 1.91 -27.42
N SER A 136 -21.73 1.93 -28.75
CA SER A 136 -22.85 2.25 -29.64
C SER A 136 -23.84 1.10 -29.74
N ASN A 137 -25.13 1.40 -29.92
CA ASN A 137 -26.11 0.36 -30.24
C ASN A 137 -25.77 -0.40 -31.53
N LEU A 138 -25.09 0.26 -32.48
CA LEU A 138 -24.68 -0.34 -33.74
C LEU A 138 -23.79 -1.57 -33.52
N VAL A 139 -22.72 -1.45 -32.73
CA VAL A 139 -21.79 -2.57 -32.49
C VAL A 139 -22.43 -3.67 -31.65
N GLN A 140 -23.37 -3.31 -30.77
CA GLN A 140 -24.11 -4.29 -29.97
C GLN A 140 -25.08 -5.14 -30.83
N ILE A 141 -25.60 -4.57 -31.92
CA ILE A 141 -26.53 -5.27 -32.83
C ILE A 141 -25.78 -5.98 -33.96
N MET A 142 -24.80 -5.32 -34.58
CA MET A 142 -24.05 -5.82 -35.74
C MET A 142 -22.87 -6.73 -35.36
N GLY A 143 -22.48 -6.74 -34.08
CA GLY A 143 -21.28 -7.41 -33.61
C GLY A 143 -20.04 -6.53 -33.71
N TYR A 144 -18.95 -7.01 -33.11
CA TYR A 144 -17.67 -6.31 -33.03
C TYR A 144 -16.75 -6.71 -34.19
N ASP A 145 -15.82 -5.82 -34.53
CA ASP A 145 -14.81 -6.09 -35.57
C ASP A 145 -13.81 -7.16 -35.08
N THR A 146 -13.13 -7.83 -36.02
CA THR A 146 -12.06 -8.80 -35.66
C THR A 146 -10.97 -8.16 -34.79
N ILE A 147 -10.64 -6.89 -35.05
CA ILE A 147 -9.64 -6.16 -34.25
C ILE A 147 -10.11 -5.94 -32.81
N ASP A 148 -11.41 -5.74 -32.58
CA ASP A 148 -11.97 -5.55 -31.24
C ASP A 148 -11.79 -6.83 -30.40
N TYR A 149 -12.07 -8.00 -30.99
CA TYR A 149 -11.85 -9.29 -30.31
C TYR A 149 -10.38 -9.55 -29.99
N VAL A 150 -9.47 -9.18 -30.91
CA VAL A 150 -8.02 -9.31 -30.69
C VAL A 150 -7.56 -8.40 -29.56
N VAL A 151 -7.98 -7.14 -29.56
CA VAL A 151 -7.64 -6.17 -28.51
C VAL A 151 -8.21 -6.60 -27.16
N ALA A 152 -9.46 -7.09 -27.12
CA ALA A 152 -10.07 -7.59 -25.89
C ALA A 152 -9.32 -8.80 -25.32
N THR A 153 -8.98 -9.77 -26.18
CA THR A 153 -8.19 -10.94 -25.81
C THR A 153 -6.83 -10.52 -25.26
N LEU A 154 -6.13 -9.62 -25.97
CA LEU A 154 -4.83 -9.11 -25.57
C LEU A 154 -4.91 -8.39 -24.21
N GLY A 155 -5.91 -7.54 -24.01
CA GLY A 155 -6.14 -6.83 -22.75
C GLY A 155 -6.30 -7.76 -21.56
N ILE A 156 -7.08 -8.83 -21.71
CA ILE A 156 -7.27 -9.85 -20.65
C ILE A 156 -5.96 -10.58 -20.36
N VAL A 157 -5.26 -11.07 -21.40
CA VAL A 157 -3.99 -11.79 -21.23
C VAL A 157 -2.92 -10.92 -20.57
N LEU A 158 -2.79 -9.66 -20.98
CA LEU A 158 -1.84 -8.73 -20.38
C LEU A 158 -2.21 -8.38 -18.94
N THR A 159 -3.50 -8.28 -18.61
CA THR A 159 -3.95 -8.07 -17.24
C THR A 159 -3.60 -9.26 -16.35
N LEU A 160 -3.78 -10.50 -16.83
CA LEU A 160 -3.37 -11.71 -16.11
C LEU A 160 -1.85 -11.77 -15.92
N GLU A 161 -1.08 -11.44 -16.96
CA GLU A 161 0.39 -11.43 -16.89
C GLU A 161 0.91 -10.33 -15.96
N ALA A 162 0.31 -9.14 -15.96
CA ALA A 162 0.60 -8.07 -14.99
C ALA A 162 0.29 -8.54 -13.55
N THR A 163 -0.85 -9.20 -13.34
CA THR A 163 -1.25 -9.78 -12.04
C THR A 163 -0.25 -10.84 -11.57
N ARG A 164 0.23 -11.70 -12.47
CA ARG A 164 1.26 -12.71 -12.17
C ARG A 164 2.55 -12.08 -11.65
N ARG A 165 2.95 -10.93 -12.22
CA ARG A 165 4.21 -10.24 -11.90
C ARG A 165 4.16 -9.46 -10.59
N CYS A 166 3.03 -8.84 -10.28
CA CYS A 166 2.90 -8.00 -9.08
C CYS A 166 2.38 -8.73 -7.86
N VAL A 167 1.45 -9.69 -8.06
CA VAL A 167 0.78 -10.36 -6.94
C VAL A 167 1.20 -11.83 -6.84
N GLY A 168 1.14 -12.55 -7.95
CA GLY A 168 1.67 -13.92 -8.03
C GLY A 168 0.77 -14.91 -8.76
N LEU A 169 1.29 -16.12 -8.92
CA LEU A 169 0.63 -17.20 -9.66
C LEU A 169 -0.71 -17.67 -9.06
N PRO A 170 -0.90 -17.75 -7.72
CA PRO A 170 -2.16 -18.27 -7.16
C PRO A 170 -3.42 -17.53 -7.63
N ILE A 171 -3.37 -16.19 -7.69
CA ILE A 171 -4.52 -15.38 -8.15
C ILE A 171 -4.81 -15.63 -9.63
N VAL A 172 -3.76 -15.78 -10.45
CA VAL A 172 -3.90 -16.07 -11.88
C VAL A 172 -4.53 -17.44 -12.10
N LEU A 173 -4.17 -18.45 -11.31
CA LEU A 173 -4.78 -19.78 -11.41
C LEU A 173 -6.27 -19.76 -11.07
N ILE A 174 -6.67 -18.99 -10.06
CA ILE A 174 -8.08 -18.79 -9.71
C ILE A 174 -8.82 -18.11 -10.88
N ALA A 175 -8.24 -17.04 -11.43
CA ALA A 175 -8.82 -16.33 -12.57
C ALA A 175 -8.95 -17.23 -13.81
N LEU A 176 -7.93 -18.04 -14.12
CA LEU A 176 -7.97 -19.01 -15.23
C LEU A 176 -9.03 -20.09 -14.99
N GLY A 177 -9.20 -20.55 -13.75
CA GLY A 177 -10.29 -21.46 -13.39
C GLY A 177 -11.67 -20.85 -13.63
N ALA A 178 -11.87 -19.58 -13.26
CA ALA A 178 -13.10 -18.86 -13.52
C ALA A 178 -13.36 -18.65 -15.03
N ILE A 179 -12.33 -18.29 -15.80
CA ILE A 179 -12.39 -18.19 -17.27
C ILE A 179 -12.80 -19.53 -17.88
N ALA A 180 -12.14 -20.61 -17.47
CA ALA A 180 -12.45 -21.96 -17.93
C ALA A 180 -13.89 -22.35 -17.59
N TYR A 181 -14.36 -22.03 -16.38
CA TYR A 181 -15.75 -22.26 -16.00
C TYR A 181 -16.74 -21.46 -16.85
N SER A 182 -16.47 -20.18 -17.14
CA SER A 182 -17.33 -19.37 -18.01
C SER A 182 -17.47 -19.96 -19.42
N ILE A 183 -16.38 -20.50 -19.97
CA ILE A 183 -16.37 -21.04 -21.34
C ILE A 183 -16.96 -22.46 -21.38
N PHE A 184 -16.46 -23.36 -20.54
CA PHE A 184 -16.80 -24.79 -20.60
C PHE A 184 -17.97 -25.18 -19.70
N GLY A 185 -18.13 -24.51 -18.56
CA GLY A 185 -19.21 -24.79 -17.61
C GLY A 185 -20.50 -24.03 -17.94
N ALA A 186 -20.39 -22.73 -18.20
CA ALA A 186 -21.53 -21.87 -18.54
C ALA A 186 -21.81 -21.79 -20.06
N GLY A 187 -20.94 -22.35 -20.91
CA GLY A 187 -21.14 -22.41 -22.36
C GLY A 187 -20.98 -21.08 -23.10
N LEU A 188 -20.32 -20.08 -22.50
CA LEU A 188 -20.12 -18.78 -23.14
C LEU A 188 -19.07 -18.89 -24.25
N SER A 189 -19.38 -18.39 -25.45
CA SER A 189 -18.39 -18.33 -26.53
C SER A 189 -17.21 -17.42 -26.16
N TRP A 190 -16.02 -17.73 -26.67
CA TRP A 190 -14.82 -16.91 -26.42
C TRP A 190 -15.03 -15.45 -26.85
N SER A 191 -15.66 -15.23 -28.00
CA SER A 191 -15.96 -13.90 -28.53
C SER A 191 -16.83 -13.07 -27.57
N ASN A 192 -17.89 -13.68 -27.04
CA ASN A 192 -18.77 -13.01 -26.08
C ASN A 192 -18.06 -12.77 -24.75
N TYR A 193 -17.27 -13.74 -24.28
CA TYR A 193 -16.49 -13.62 -23.04
C TYR A 193 -15.52 -12.44 -23.07
N VAL A 194 -14.69 -12.32 -24.12
CA VAL A 194 -13.65 -11.29 -24.15
C VAL A 194 -14.24 -9.89 -24.25
N VAL A 195 -15.30 -9.72 -25.04
CA VAL A 195 -16.00 -8.45 -25.18
C VAL A 195 -16.69 -8.06 -23.87
N SER A 196 -17.45 -8.98 -23.26
CA SER A 196 -18.16 -8.70 -22.02
C SER A 196 -17.20 -8.42 -20.86
N THR A 197 -16.01 -9.01 -20.89
CA THR A 197 -15.02 -8.87 -19.82
C THR A 197 -14.15 -7.62 -19.99
N PHE A 198 -13.80 -7.24 -21.22
CA PHE A 198 -12.88 -6.13 -21.45
C PHE A 198 -13.56 -4.82 -21.88
N PHE A 199 -14.67 -4.84 -22.61
CA PHE A 199 -15.32 -3.60 -23.08
C PHE A 199 -16.52 -3.16 -22.23
N THR A 200 -17.00 -4.01 -21.31
CA THR A 200 -18.16 -3.66 -20.46
C THR A 200 -17.73 -3.16 -19.09
N GLY A 201 -17.96 -1.88 -18.82
CA GLY A 201 -17.51 -1.19 -17.60
C GLY A 201 -18.22 -1.54 -16.28
N ARG A 202 -19.20 -2.45 -16.24
CA ARG A 202 -19.96 -2.77 -15.02
C ARG A 202 -19.88 -4.22 -14.56
N SER A 203 -19.38 -5.13 -15.39
CA SER A 203 -19.38 -6.57 -15.10
C SER A 203 -18.10 -7.28 -15.54
N GLY A 204 -17.07 -6.51 -15.92
CA GLY A 204 -15.80 -7.00 -16.41
C GLY A 204 -14.61 -6.43 -15.63
N ILE A 205 -13.44 -6.38 -16.26
CA ILE A 205 -12.19 -5.86 -15.67
C ILE A 205 -12.36 -4.43 -15.16
N PHE A 206 -13.09 -3.58 -15.89
CA PHE A 206 -13.36 -2.19 -15.52
C PHE A 206 -14.55 -2.02 -14.56
N GLY A 207 -14.97 -3.11 -13.91
CA GLY A 207 -15.97 -3.07 -12.85
C GLY A 207 -15.48 -2.32 -11.61
N THR A 208 -16.25 -2.43 -10.53
CA THR A 208 -16.04 -1.65 -9.32
C THR A 208 -14.62 -1.71 -8.73
N PRO A 209 -13.85 -2.83 -8.75
CA PRO A 209 -12.50 -2.83 -8.18
C PRO A 209 -11.57 -1.85 -8.86
N ILE A 210 -11.59 -1.79 -10.20
CA ILE A 210 -10.83 -0.79 -10.97
C ILE A 210 -11.40 0.61 -10.75
N GLN A 211 -12.72 0.74 -10.57
CA GLN A 211 -13.32 2.03 -10.26
C GLN A 211 -12.85 2.56 -8.91
N VAL A 212 -13.01 1.80 -7.83
CA VAL A 212 -12.54 2.17 -6.49
C VAL A 212 -11.03 2.46 -6.52
N SER A 213 -10.26 1.63 -7.22
CA SER A 213 -8.82 1.84 -7.41
C SER A 213 -8.50 3.18 -8.07
N SER A 214 -9.20 3.49 -9.17
CA SER A 214 -8.94 4.67 -9.99
C SER A 214 -9.53 5.97 -9.46
N THR A 215 -10.48 5.92 -8.52
CA THR A 215 -11.10 7.13 -7.95
C THR A 215 -10.57 7.47 -6.56
N PHE A 216 -10.39 6.47 -5.70
CA PHE A 216 -10.05 6.72 -4.29
C PHE A 216 -8.69 6.15 -3.90
N ILE A 217 -8.44 4.86 -4.18
CA ILE A 217 -7.23 4.17 -3.71
C ILE A 217 -5.97 4.84 -4.22
N PHE A 218 -5.94 5.22 -5.50
CA PHE A 218 -4.76 5.85 -6.06
C PHE A 218 -4.40 7.17 -5.35
N LEU A 219 -5.39 8.03 -5.08
CA LEU A 219 -5.16 9.29 -4.37
C LEU A 219 -4.72 9.03 -2.93
N PHE A 220 -5.35 8.07 -2.24
CA PHE A 220 -4.92 7.64 -0.91
C PHE A 220 -3.46 7.21 -0.90
N LEU A 221 -3.07 6.32 -1.82
CA LEU A 221 -1.69 5.82 -1.92
C LEU A 221 -0.72 6.94 -2.29
N LEU A 222 -1.09 7.86 -3.17
CA LEU A 222 -0.25 8.98 -3.56
C LEU A 222 0.13 9.82 -2.33
N PHE A 223 -0.86 10.25 -1.56
CA PHE A 223 -0.59 11.03 -0.36
C PHE A 223 0.01 10.21 0.77
N ALA A 224 -0.36 8.92 0.92
CA ALA A 224 0.28 8.03 1.89
C ALA A 224 1.78 7.91 1.62
N VAL A 225 2.18 7.79 0.35
CA VAL A 225 3.59 7.79 -0.05
C VAL A 225 4.25 9.13 0.25
N VAL A 226 3.56 10.26 -0.01
CA VAL A 226 4.07 11.60 0.40
C VAL A 226 4.30 11.64 1.91
N LEU A 227 3.34 11.19 2.71
CA LEU A 227 3.43 11.15 4.18
C LEU A 227 4.57 10.27 4.68
N ILE A 228 4.75 9.08 4.10
CA ILE A 228 5.85 8.17 4.44
C ILE A 228 7.20 8.85 4.16
N ARG A 229 7.27 9.72 3.13
CA ARG A 229 8.48 10.51 2.84
C ARG A 229 8.67 11.72 3.76
N THR A 230 7.66 12.16 4.52
CA THR A 230 7.72 13.35 5.39
C THR A 230 8.05 13.03 6.85
N ASN A 231 8.80 11.96 7.14
CA ASN A 231 9.22 11.53 8.48
C ASN A 231 8.07 11.42 9.52
N ILE A 232 6.85 11.16 9.05
CA ILE A 232 5.66 11.03 9.90
C ILE A 232 5.77 9.84 10.87
N GLY A 233 6.52 8.80 10.50
CA GLY A 233 6.78 7.64 11.37
C GLY A 233 7.45 8.06 12.69
N ALA A 234 8.43 8.97 12.62
CA ALA A 234 9.08 9.51 13.81
C ALA A 234 8.10 10.32 14.68
N LEU A 235 7.20 11.10 14.06
CA LEU A 235 6.14 11.81 14.79
C LEU A 235 5.22 10.83 15.54
N PHE A 236 4.78 9.76 14.88
CA PHE A 236 3.91 8.76 15.49
C PHE A 236 4.59 7.98 16.61
N ASN A 237 5.87 7.62 16.42
CA ASN A 237 6.67 7.03 17.47
C ASN A 237 6.74 7.98 18.67
N ASP A 238 7.13 9.24 18.46
CA ASP A 238 7.28 10.21 19.53
C ASP A 238 5.97 10.45 20.29
N LEU A 239 4.85 10.55 19.56
CA LEU A 239 3.53 10.69 20.13
C LEU A 239 3.15 9.45 20.97
N ALA A 240 3.37 8.25 20.43
CA ALA A 240 3.11 7.01 21.15
C ALA A 240 3.94 6.90 22.43
N PHE A 241 5.25 7.16 22.36
CA PHE A 241 6.13 7.18 23.52
C PHE A 241 5.70 8.21 24.55
N ARG A 242 5.31 9.41 24.10
CA ARG A 242 4.86 10.45 25.03
C ARG A 242 3.57 10.06 25.75
N LEU A 243 2.63 9.43 25.05
CA LEU A 243 1.35 9.01 25.63
C LEU A 243 1.50 7.80 26.56
N THR A 244 2.35 6.82 26.22
CA THR A 244 2.34 5.51 26.89
C THR A 244 3.64 5.16 27.62
N GLY A 245 4.76 5.77 27.25
CA GLY A 245 6.11 5.38 27.68
C GLY A 245 6.36 5.47 29.18
N ARG A 246 5.67 6.38 29.89
CA ARG A 246 5.77 6.53 31.35
C ARG A 246 5.14 5.39 32.16
N PHE A 247 4.23 4.62 31.56
CA PHE A 247 3.50 3.58 32.27
C PHE A 247 4.30 2.28 32.34
N THR A 248 3.93 1.36 33.24
CA THR A 248 4.49 0.00 33.30
C THR A 248 4.42 -0.66 31.92
N GLY A 249 5.56 -1.18 31.44
CA GLY A 249 5.69 -1.72 30.08
C GLY A 249 5.68 -0.66 28.97
N GLY A 250 5.99 0.59 29.29
CA GLY A 250 5.88 1.75 28.43
C GLY A 250 6.44 1.58 27.01
N PRO A 251 7.66 1.02 26.83
CA PRO A 251 8.24 0.76 25.51
C PRO A 251 7.37 -0.14 24.61
N ALA A 252 6.82 -1.22 25.17
CA ALA A 252 5.97 -2.14 24.42
C ALA A 252 4.58 -1.53 24.16
N LYS A 253 4.03 -0.76 25.09
CA LYS A 253 2.79 -0.01 24.86
C LYS A 253 2.95 1.05 23.78
N ALA A 254 4.12 1.71 23.75
CA ALA A 254 4.47 2.68 22.73
C ALA A 254 4.60 1.99 21.37
N ALA A 255 5.23 0.81 21.31
CA ALA A 255 5.27 0.00 20.09
C ALA A 255 3.86 -0.31 19.56
N VAL A 256 2.95 -0.80 20.41
CA VAL A 256 1.57 -1.11 20.01
C VAL A 256 0.84 0.14 19.49
N ALA A 257 0.93 1.27 20.19
CA ALA A 257 0.29 2.51 19.79
C ALA A 257 0.90 3.08 18.50
N ALA A 258 2.22 3.06 18.37
CA ALA A 258 2.94 3.50 17.18
C ALA A 258 2.60 2.65 15.96
N SER A 259 2.59 1.33 16.09
CA SER A 259 2.21 0.41 15.01
C SER A 259 0.74 0.59 14.61
N GLY A 260 -0.15 0.94 15.54
CA GLY A 260 -1.51 1.35 15.21
C GLY A 260 -1.55 2.64 14.39
N LEU A 261 -0.86 3.68 14.83
CA LEU A 261 -0.82 4.97 14.13
C LEU A 261 -0.19 4.84 12.72
N GLN A 262 0.93 4.13 12.60
CA GLN A 262 1.59 3.86 11.33
C GLN A 262 0.75 2.95 10.42
N GLY A 263 -0.01 2.02 11.01
CA GLY A 263 -0.98 1.18 10.31
C GLY A 263 -2.06 1.99 9.58
N MET A 264 -2.49 3.13 10.14
CA MET A 264 -3.42 4.06 9.49
C MET A 264 -2.93 4.52 8.11
N ILE A 265 -1.61 4.56 7.90
CA ILE A 265 -0.98 5.04 6.66
C ILE A 265 -0.58 3.88 5.76
N SER A 266 0.09 2.88 6.32
CA SER A 266 0.68 1.82 5.49
C SER A 266 -0.34 0.80 5.00
N GLY A 267 -1.39 0.52 5.79
CA GLY A 267 -2.35 -0.54 5.48
C GLY A 267 -1.74 -1.94 5.36
N SER A 268 -0.46 -2.10 5.69
CA SER A 268 0.35 -3.28 5.37
C SER A 268 1.07 -3.76 6.61
N SER A 269 0.74 -4.98 7.04
CA SER A 269 1.37 -5.63 8.19
C SER A 269 2.87 -5.79 8.01
N VAL A 270 3.30 -6.12 6.79
CA VAL A 270 4.70 -6.34 6.44
C VAL A 270 5.48 -5.03 6.48
N ALA A 271 4.97 -3.98 5.81
CA ALA A 271 5.63 -2.68 5.80
C ALA A 271 5.70 -2.07 7.20
N ASN A 272 4.64 -2.21 8.00
CA ASN A 272 4.61 -1.71 9.37
C ASN A 272 5.60 -2.46 10.28
N THR A 273 5.73 -3.78 10.11
CA THR A 273 6.71 -4.58 10.86
C THR A 273 8.14 -4.18 10.51
N VAL A 274 8.44 -3.87 9.25
CA VAL A 274 9.77 -3.41 8.85
C VAL A 274 10.07 -2.01 9.39
N ALA A 275 9.12 -1.07 9.26
CA ALA A 275 9.31 0.32 9.68
C ALA A 275 9.34 0.49 11.21
N SER A 276 8.42 -0.16 11.93
CA SER A 276 8.30 -0.06 13.39
C SER A 276 9.21 -1.07 14.08
N GLY A 277 9.21 -2.32 13.61
CA GLY A 277 9.89 -3.44 14.27
C GLY A 277 11.41 -3.36 14.30
N SER A 278 12.03 -2.68 13.33
CA SER A 278 13.47 -2.40 13.34
C SER A 278 13.89 -1.66 14.61
N PHE A 279 13.01 -0.80 15.14
CA PHE A 279 13.24 0.01 16.32
C PHE A 279 12.59 -0.56 17.59
N THR A 280 11.32 -0.99 17.51
CA THR A 280 10.54 -1.38 18.70
C THR A 280 10.99 -2.72 19.28
N ILE A 281 11.40 -3.68 18.45
CA ILE A 281 11.81 -5.02 18.91
C ILE A 281 13.10 -4.93 19.75
N PRO A 282 14.19 -4.28 19.28
CA PRO A 282 15.39 -4.08 20.10
C PRO A 282 15.10 -3.31 21.39
N LEU A 283 14.26 -2.27 21.31
CA LEU A 283 13.91 -1.46 22.48
C LEU A 283 13.15 -2.26 23.55
N MET A 284 12.16 -3.06 23.15
CA MET A 284 11.45 -3.94 24.06
C MET A 284 12.40 -4.93 24.75
N LYS A 285 13.34 -5.52 23.99
CA LYS A 285 14.37 -6.43 24.54
C LYS A 285 15.26 -5.71 25.57
N ARG A 286 15.76 -4.51 25.24
CA ARG A 286 16.59 -3.70 26.17
C ARG A 286 15.84 -3.32 27.44
N SER A 287 14.51 -3.19 27.35
CA SER A 287 13.64 -2.87 28.49
C SER A 287 13.29 -4.08 29.36
N GLY A 288 13.77 -5.28 28.99
CA GLY A 288 13.60 -6.50 29.78
C GLY A 288 12.56 -7.48 29.26
N PHE A 289 11.87 -7.21 28.14
CA PHE A 289 10.96 -8.20 27.55
C PHE A 289 11.73 -9.36 26.93
N LYS A 290 11.14 -10.57 27.00
CA LYS A 290 11.72 -11.75 26.36
C LYS A 290 11.76 -11.56 24.83
N PRO A 291 12.82 -12.01 24.13
CA PRO A 291 12.96 -11.83 22.68
C PRO A 291 11.76 -12.30 21.85
N HIS A 292 11.18 -13.45 22.19
CA HIS A 292 10.02 -14.01 21.49
C HIS A 292 8.74 -13.18 21.74
N PHE A 293 8.57 -12.61 22.93
CA PHE A 293 7.41 -11.78 23.25
C PHE A 293 7.48 -10.43 22.52
N ALA A 294 8.67 -9.82 22.45
CA ALA A 294 8.91 -8.59 21.69
C ALA A 294 8.57 -8.79 20.20
N GLY A 295 9.07 -9.87 19.59
CA GLY A 295 8.75 -10.20 18.19
C GLY A 295 7.26 -10.48 17.97
N ALA A 296 6.63 -11.26 18.86
CA ALA A 296 5.20 -11.59 18.75
C ALA A 296 4.31 -10.36 18.92
N THR A 297 4.64 -9.47 19.86
CA THR A 297 3.90 -8.22 20.08
C THR A 297 3.98 -7.32 18.86
N GLU A 298 5.17 -7.13 18.29
CA GLU A 298 5.31 -6.32 17.09
C GLU A 298 4.55 -6.92 15.89
N ALA A 299 4.73 -8.23 15.64
CA ALA A 299 4.01 -8.91 14.55
C ALA A 299 2.49 -8.81 14.72
N THR A 300 1.98 -8.94 15.95
CA THR A 300 0.55 -8.81 16.25
C THR A 300 0.09 -7.36 16.06
N ALA A 301 0.75 -6.39 16.70
CA ALA A 301 0.39 -4.98 16.57
C ALA A 301 0.41 -4.51 15.11
N SER A 302 1.42 -4.93 14.35
CA SER A 302 1.55 -4.59 12.93
C SER A 302 0.50 -5.28 12.04
N THR A 303 0.05 -6.49 12.38
CA THR A 303 -1.08 -7.12 11.70
C THR A 303 -2.36 -6.30 11.84
N GLY A 304 -2.58 -5.67 13.00
CA GLY A 304 -3.68 -4.75 13.24
C GLY A 304 -3.72 -3.56 12.28
N GLY A 305 -2.60 -3.18 11.66
CA GLY A 305 -2.54 -2.11 10.67
C GLY A 305 -3.41 -2.36 9.43
N GLN A 306 -3.69 -3.63 9.09
CA GLN A 306 -4.61 -3.96 7.99
C GLN A 306 -6.08 -3.65 8.33
N LEU A 307 -6.42 -3.54 9.63
CA LEU A 307 -7.77 -3.19 10.09
C LEU A 307 -7.89 -1.71 10.41
N MET A 308 -6.77 -1.03 10.65
CA MET A 308 -6.76 0.34 11.14
C MET A 308 -7.12 1.33 10.03
N PRO A 309 -8.21 2.11 10.18
CA PRO A 309 -8.57 3.16 9.22
C PRO A 309 -7.59 4.35 9.27
N PRO A 310 -7.52 5.20 8.22
CA PRO A 310 -8.39 5.21 7.05
C PRO A 310 -7.89 4.35 5.89
N ILE A 311 -6.61 3.99 5.80
CA ILE A 311 -6.09 3.33 4.59
C ILE A 311 -6.38 1.82 4.60
N MET A 312 -6.23 1.15 5.75
CA MET A 312 -6.53 -0.28 5.91
C MET A 312 -5.81 -1.19 4.88
N GLY A 313 -6.00 -2.50 5.01
CA GLY A 313 -5.46 -3.48 4.07
C GLY A 313 -6.32 -3.64 2.81
N ALA A 314 -5.75 -4.31 1.80
CA ALA A 314 -6.42 -4.59 0.51
C ALA A 314 -7.79 -5.27 0.66
N ALA A 315 -7.98 -6.06 1.73
CA ALA A 315 -9.23 -6.74 2.05
C ALA A 315 -10.41 -5.77 2.29
N ALA A 316 -10.16 -4.55 2.79
CA ALA A 316 -11.21 -3.55 2.99
C ALA A 316 -11.82 -3.09 1.66
N PHE A 317 -10.99 -2.95 0.63
CA PHE A 317 -11.47 -2.60 -0.72
C PHE A 317 -12.23 -3.75 -1.38
N ILE A 318 -11.78 -4.98 -1.17
CA ILE A 318 -12.49 -6.18 -1.62
C ILE A 318 -13.86 -6.27 -0.92
N MET A 319 -13.92 -5.96 0.37
CA MET A 319 -15.17 -5.92 1.13
C MET A 319 -16.13 -4.85 0.61
N ALA A 320 -15.62 -3.64 0.29
CA ALA A 320 -16.43 -2.58 -0.32
C ALA A 320 -17.12 -3.04 -1.60
N GLU A 321 -16.39 -3.82 -2.42
CA GLU A 321 -16.96 -4.39 -3.63
C GLU A 321 -18.03 -5.45 -3.34
N TYR A 322 -17.69 -6.49 -2.56
CA TYR A 322 -18.63 -7.59 -2.33
C TYR A 322 -19.90 -7.17 -1.59
N THR A 323 -19.80 -6.18 -0.72
CA THR A 323 -20.94 -5.68 0.06
C THR A 323 -21.71 -4.57 -0.66
N GLY A 324 -21.11 -3.95 -1.68
CA GLY A 324 -21.64 -2.73 -2.30
C GLY A 324 -21.69 -1.52 -1.35
N ILE A 325 -21.08 -1.61 -0.16
CA ILE A 325 -21.06 -0.55 0.84
C ILE A 325 -19.92 0.43 0.48
N PRO A 326 -20.18 1.74 0.42
CA PRO A 326 -19.14 2.74 0.18
C PRO A 326 -17.98 2.60 1.17
N TYR A 327 -16.76 2.71 0.67
CA TYR A 327 -15.54 2.55 1.47
C TYR A 327 -15.47 3.52 2.67
N SER A 328 -16.02 4.73 2.53
CA SER A 328 -16.15 5.70 3.64
C SER A 328 -16.96 5.16 4.81
N GLN A 329 -18.02 4.38 4.56
CA GLN A 329 -18.80 3.73 5.60
C GLN A 329 -18.02 2.56 6.24
N ILE A 330 -17.30 1.78 5.44
CA ILE A 330 -16.47 0.68 5.93
C ILE A 330 -15.42 1.18 6.91
N ILE A 331 -14.78 2.32 6.62
CA ILE A 331 -13.83 2.97 7.52
C ILE A 331 -14.46 3.30 8.87
N ILE A 332 -15.65 3.90 8.87
CA ILE A 332 -16.36 4.25 10.11
C ILE A 332 -16.67 2.99 10.92
N ILE A 333 -17.17 1.94 10.26
CA ILE A 333 -17.48 0.65 10.88
C ILE A 333 -16.21 0.02 11.46
N ALA A 334 -15.08 0.11 10.75
CA ALA A 334 -13.81 -0.50 11.13
C ALA A 334 -13.13 0.14 12.35
N ILE A 335 -13.54 1.35 12.77
CA ILE A 335 -13.02 2.01 13.99
C ILE A 335 -13.22 1.12 15.23
N ILE A 336 -14.40 0.49 15.37
CA ILE A 336 -14.71 -0.34 16.55
C ILE A 336 -13.86 -1.62 16.56
N PRO A 337 -13.81 -2.45 15.50
CA PRO A 337 -12.93 -3.62 15.43
C PRO A 337 -11.46 -3.26 15.64
N ALA A 338 -10.97 -2.17 15.03
CA ALA A 338 -9.59 -1.73 15.19
C ALA A 338 -9.30 -1.34 16.65
N ALA A 339 -10.17 -0.56 17.29
CA ALA A 339 -10.01 -0.19 18.69
C ALA A 339 -9.98 -1.41 19.61
N LEU A 340 -10.88 -2.38 19.40
CA LEU A 340 -10.92 -3.62 20.19
C LEU A 340 -9.67 -4.48 19.97
N TYR A 341 -9.18 -4.58 18.73
CA TYR A 341 -7.96 -5.30 18.41
C TYR A 341 -6.76 -4.71 19.15
N PHE A 342 -6.52 -3.40 19.00
CA PHE A 342 -5.39 -2.74 19.64
C PHE A 342 -5.53 -2.68 21.16
N LEU A 343 -6.75 -2.57 21.69
CA LEU A 343 -6.99 -2.70 23.12
C LEU A 343 -6.58 -4.09 23.63
N GLY A 344 -6.94 -5.15 22.92
CA GLY A 344 -6.54 -6.52 23.25
C GLY A 344 -5.02 -6.67 23.32
N VAL A 345 -4.32 -6.24 22.27
CA VAL A 345 -2.84 -6.28 22.23
C VAL A 345 -2.24 -5.42 23.35
N PHE A 346 -2.77 -4.23 23.58
CA PHE A 346 -2.31 -3.32 24.62
C PHE A 346 -2.46 -3.92 26.03
N LEU A 347 -3.58 -4.59 26.30
CA LEU A 347 -3.83 -5.28 27.57
C LEU A 347 -2.90 -6.49 27.74
N SER A 348 -2.66 -7.28 26.69
CA SER A 348 -1.69 -8.40 26.73
C SER A 348 -0.29 -7.91 27.11
N VAL A 349 0.17 -6.82 26.48
CA VAL A 349 1.45 -6.17 26.82
C VAL A 349 1.44 -5.64 28.25
N HIS A 350 0.33 -5.05 28.70
CA HIS A 350 0.22 -4.51 30.04
C HIS A 350 0.38 -5.59 31.12
N PHE A 351 -0.32 -6.71 30.98
CA PHE A 351 -0.27 -7.81 31.94
C PHE A 351 1.09 -8.52 31.92
N GLU A 352 1.69 -8.74 30.75
CA GLU A 352 3.05 -9.30 30.67
C GLU A 352 4.08 -8.37 31.35
N ALA A 353 3.99 -7.06 31.09
CA ALA A 353 4.89 -6.09 31.71
C ALA A 353 4.74 -6.06 33.24
N LYS A 354 3.52 -6.22 33.75
CA LYS A 354 3.25 -6.32 35.18
C LYS A 354 3.82 -7.61 35.77
N HIS A 355 3.64 -8.73 35.09
CA HIS A 355 4.19 -10.02 35.48
C HIS A 355 5.73 -10.00 35.53
N MET A 356 6.38 -9.41 34.53
CA MET A 356 7.83 -9.25 34.44
C MET A 356 8.38 -8.05 35.24
N ARG A 357 7.52 -7.26 35.89
CA ARG A 357 7.88 -6.04 36.65
C ARG A 357 8.68 -5.01 35.85
N ILE A 358 8.36 -4.86 34.56
CA ILE A 358 9.03 -3.92 33.66
C ILE A 358 8.50 -2.50 33.92
N ALA A 359 9.37 -1.62 34.40
CA ALA A 359 9.05 -0.23 34.68
C ALA A 359 8.81 0.60 33.40
N GLY A 360 8.20 1.78 33.56
CA GLY A 360 8.09 2.77 32.51
C GLY A 360 9.37 3.59 32.36
N ILE A 361 9.45 4.37 31.29
CA ILE A 361 10.55 5.30 31.03
C ILE A 361 10.33 6.58 31.86
N PRO A 362 11.38 7.12 32.52
CA PRO A 362 11.32 8.44 33.17
C PRO A 362 10.81 9.55 32.24
N GLN A 363 10.01 10.48 32.77
CA GLN A 363 9.32 11.49 31.94
C GLN A 363 10.26 12.46 31.23
N ASP A 364 11.44 12.71 31.80
CA ASP A 364 12.53 13.54 31.27
C ASP A 364 13.17 12.93 30.02
N LYS A 365 13.11 11.60 29.87
CA LYS A 365 13.61 10.89 28.68
C LYS A 365 12.56 10.72 27.59
N LEU A 366 11.33 11.17 27.82
CA LEU A 366 10.26 11.09 26.83
C LEU A 366 10.26 12.30 25.90
N PRO A 367 9.81 12.15 24.64
CA PRO A 367 9.68 13.26 23.70
C PRO A 367 8.85 14.42 24.26
N GLY A 368 9.32 15.66 24.06
CA GLY A 368 8.64 16.85 24.55
C GLY A 368 7.41 17.22 23.71
N TRP A 369 6.33 17.67 24.36
CA TRP A 369 5.10 18.11 23.68
C TRP A 369 5.34 19.19 22.63
N LYS A 370 6.27 20.13 22.88
CA LYS A 370 6.61 21.20 21.93
C LYS A 370 7.07 20.63 20.58
N SER A 371 7.94 19.61 20.60
CA SER A 371 8.49 18.98 19.39
C SER A 371 7.41 18.22 18.59
N ILE A 372 6.43 17.63 19.29
CA ILE A 372 5.31 16.92 18.65
C ILE A 372 4.36 17.93 18.00
N LEU A 373 3.98 18.98 18.72
CA LEU A 373 3.04 20.00 18.24
C LEU A 373 3.55 20.75 17.01
N THR A 374 4.87 21.01 16.93
CA THR A 374 5.49 21.66 15.76
C THR A 374 5.50 20.81 14.51
N ARG A 375 5.27 19.49 14.62
CA ARG A 375 5.27 18.52 13.52
C ARG A 375 3.86 18.05 13.15
N LEU A 376 2.80 18.63 13.73
CA LEU A 376 1.42 18.24 13.43
C LEU A 376 0.99 18.60 12.00
N ASP A 377 1.67 19.55 11.36
CA ASP A 377 1.51 19.87 9.94
C ASP A 377 1.73 18.64 9.04
N LEU A 378 2.57 17.69 9.47
CA LEU A 378 2.76 16.41 8.79
C LEU A 378 1.48 15.58 8.68
N LEU A 379 0.49 15.79 9.55
CA LEU A 379 -0.80 15.08 9.47
C LEU A 379 -1.76 15.70 8.45
N ALA A 380 -1.47 16.89 7.91
CA ALA A 380 -2.40 17.60 7.04
C ALA A 380 -2.84 16.79 5.81
N PRO A 381 -1.97 16.07 5.09
CA PRO A 381 -2.41 15.22 3.97
C PRO A 381 -3.41 14.15 4.42
N LEU A 382 -3.18 13.49 5.58
CA LEU A 382 -4.10 12.48 6.11
C LEU A 382 -5.47 13.08 6.43
N VAL A 383 -5.50 14.27 7.05
CA VAL A 383 -6.74 14.97 7.39
C VAL A 383 -7.50 15.36 6.12
N ILE A 384 -6.84 16.01 5.16
CA ILE A 384 -7.45 16.45 3.89
C ILE A 384 -8.13 15.28 3.19
N ILE A 385 -7.41 14.17 3.08
CA ILE A 385 -7.87 12.94 2.45
C ILE A 385 -9.11 12.37 3.14
N VAL A 386 -9.06 12.22 4.46
CA VAL A 386 -10.16 11.64 5.23
C VAL A 386 -11.39 12.54 5.10
N THR A 387 -11.20 13.86 5.19
CA THR A 387 -12.30 14.82 5.03
C THR A 387 -12.89 14.77 3.63
N MET A 388 -12.07 14.78 2.58
CA MET A 388 -12.55 14.71 1.19
C MET A 388 -13.33 13.42 0.92
N MET A 389 -12.86 12.28 1.42
CA MET A 389 -13.55 11.00 1.28
C MET A 389 -14.87 10.96 2.05
N LEU A 390 -14.92 11.55 3.25
CA LEU A 390 -16.16 11.62 4.02
C LEU A 390 -17.17 12.60 3.41
N SER A 391 -16.70 13.63 2.68
CA SER A 391 -17.57 14.60 2.00
C SER A 391 -18.16 14.10 0.68
N GLY A 392 -17.66 12.98 0.13
CA GLY A 392 -18.13 12.37 -1.12
C GLY A 392 -17.26 12.70 -2.31
#